data_AF-A0A9E2B5R8-F1
#
_entry.id   AF-A0A9E2B5R8-F1
#
_cell.length_a   1.000
_cell.length_b   1.000
_cell.length_c   1.000
_cell.angle_alpha   90.00
_cell.angle_beta   90.00
_cell.angle_gamma   90.00
#
_symmetry.space_group_name_H-M   'P 1'
#
loop_
_entity.id
_entity.type
_entity.pdbx_description
1 polymer ?
#
loop_
_entity_poly.entity_id
_entity_poly.type
_entity_poly.pdbx_seq_one_letter_code
_entity_poly.pdbx_strand_id
1 'polypeptide(L)'
;MMALSELSEVVKGQLQGEDATFAAVSTDTRTINPGDVFFALRGERFNAADFVAQAAEKGAAGVVVDAPVDIPVPQIQVADTRIALADFARAWRAQSDSKLIGITGSNGKTTVKELTAAICRVAFGEDRVLATQGNLNNDIGLPLTLLNLRDNHAVAVV
;
A
#
# COMPACT_ATOMS: atom_id res chain seq x y z
N MET A 1 -7.61 -10.32 5.22
CA MET A 1 -8.28 -10.06 3.93
C MET A 1 -9.30 -8.96 4.16
N MET A 2 -9.52 -8.11 3.17
CA MET A 2 -10.46 -6.98 3.21
C MET A 2 -11.31 -7.00 1.93
N ALA A 3 -12.56 -6.55 1.99
CA ALA A 3 -13.42 -6.46 0.80
C ALA A 3 -13.16 -5.18 0.00
N LEU A 4 -13.44 -5.19 -1.31
CA LEU A 4 -13.35 -3.98 -2.14
C LEU A 4 -14.39 -2.94 -1.73
N SER A 5 -15.57 -3.38 -1.30
CA SER A 5 -16.59 -2.51 -0.72
C SER A 5 -16.05 -1.73 0.50
N GLU A 6 -15.43 -2.42 1.45
CA GLU A 6 -14.79 -1.79 2.62
C GLU A 6 -13.67 -0.82 2.20
N LEU A 7 -12.83 -1.20 1.23
CA LEU A 7 -11.77 -0.33 0.72
C LEU A 7 -12.38 0.95 0.12
N SER A 8 -13.46 0.81 -0.66
CA SER A 8 -14.13 1.93 -1.32
C SER A 8 -14.66 2.96 -0.32
N GLU A 9 -15.19 2.52 0.83
CA GLU A 9 -15.62 3.42 1.91
C GLU A 9 -14.45 4.19 2.51
N VAL A 10 -13.34 3.50 2.81
CA VAL A 10 -12.15 4.09 3.42
C VAL A 10 -11.54 5.18 2.52
N VAL A 11 -11.44 4.89 1.22
CA VAL A 11 -10.84 5.83 0.26
C VAL A 11 -11.85 6.81 -0.33
N LYS A 12 -13.12 6.78 0.13
CA LYS A 12 -14.22 7.59 -0.39
C LYS A 12 -14.38 7.47 -1.91
N GLY A 13 -14.19 6.25 -2.40
CA GLY A 13 -14.35 5.90 -3.80
C GLY A 13 -15.70 5.26 -4.08
N GLN A 14 -15.99 5.08 -5.36
CA GLN A 14 -17.18 4.36 -5.83
C GLN A 14 -16.75 3.02 -6.42
N LEU A 15 -17.18 1.92 -5.80
CA LEU A 15 -17.01 0.58 -6.35
C LEU A 15 -17.92 0.38 -7.56
N GLN A 16 -17.35 -0.15 -8.65
CA GLN A 16 -18.04 -0.55 -9.86
C GLN A 16 -17.61 -1.99 -10.22
N GLY A 17 -18.59 -2.87 -10.48
CA GLY A 17 -18.35 -4.30 -10.69
C GLY A 17 -18.69 -5.14 -9.45
N GLU A 18 -18.30 -6.41 -9.47
CA GLU A 18 -18.55 -7.35 -8.37
C GLU A 18 -17.62 -7.10 -7.19
N ASP A 19 -18.12 -7.31 -5.97
CA ASP A 19 -17.28 -7.22 -4.78
C ASP A 19 -16.32 -8.42 -4.70
N ALA A 20 -15.10 -8.17 -4.23
CA ALA A 20 -14.06 -9.19 -4.11
C ALA A 20 -13.22 -8.94 -2.87
N THR A 21 -12.51 -9.97 -2.40
CA THR A 21 -11.59 -9.84 -1.27
C THR A 21 -10.15 -9.82 -1.73
N PHE A 22 -9.32 -9.02 -1.09
CA PHE A 22 -7.88 -8.94 -1.35
C PHE A 22 -7.06 -9.05 -0.07
N ALA A 23 -5.78 -9.38 -0.23
CA ALA A 23 -4.83 -9.52 0.89
C ALA A 23 -3.70 -8.49 0.86
N ALA A 24 -3.37 -7.96 -0.32
CA ALA A 24 -2.30 -6.99 -0.50
C ALA A 24 -2.63 -5.98 -1.60
N VAL A 25 -1.81 -4.93 -1.63
CA VAL A 25 -1.88 -3.83 -2.58
C VAL A 25 -0.58 -3.78 -3.38
N SER A 26 -0.71 -3.50 -4.67
CA SER A 26 0.42 -3.18 -5.55
C SER A 26 0.18 -1.86 -6.27
N THR A 27 1.24 -1.11 -6.52
CA THR A 27 1.24 0.05 -7.43
C THR A 27 2.07 -0.21 -8.68
N ASP A 28 2.55 -1.46 -8.87
CA ASP A 28 3.45 -1.85 -9.94
C ASP A 28 3.03 -3.22 -10.50
N THR A 29 2.68 -3.26 -11.79
CA THR A 29 2.27 -4.50 -12.45
C THR A 29 3.42 -5.50 -12.58
N ARG A 30 4.68 -5.10 -12.39
CA ARG A 30 5.82 -6.02 -12.40
C ARG A 30 5.85 -6.92 -11.17
N THR A 31 5.26 -6.49 -10.06
CA THR A 31 5.28 -7.20 -8.76
C THR A 31 3.89 -7.58 -8.26
N ILE A 32 2.83 -7.31 -9.03
CA ILE A 32 1.46 -7.67 -8.65
C ILE A 32 1.25 -9.19 -8.70
N ASN A 33 0.55 -9.72 -7.70
CA ASN A 33 0.15 -11.12 -7.64
C ASN A 33 -1.36 -11.27 -7.90
N PRO A 34 -1.82 -12.45 -8.32
CA PRO A 34 -3.25 -12.74 -8.38
C PRO A 34 -3.92 -12.50 -7.02
N GLY A 35 -5.04 -11.77 -7.01
CA GLY A 35 -5.78 -11.40 -5.81
C GLY A 35 -5.34 -10.08 -5.14
N ASP A 36 -4.28 -9.43 -5.62
CA ASP A 36 -3.88 -8.10 -5.15
C ASP A 36 -4.79 -7.01 -5.73
N VAL A 37 -4.89 -5.87 -5.04
CA VAL A 37 -5.51 -4.65 -5.59
C VAL A 37 -4.44 -3.75 -6.19
N PHE A 38 -4.67 -3.32 -7.43
CA PHE A 38 -3.76 -2.42 -8.14
C PHE A 38 -4.16 -0.95 -7.97
N PHE A 39 -3.28 -0.12 -7.40
CA PHE A 39 -3.46 1.32 -7.37
C PHE A 39 -2.80 1.97 -8.59
N ALA A 40 -3.61 2.49 -9.50
CA ALA A 40 -3.15 3.20 -10.69
C ALA A 40 -2.70 4.62 -10.34
N LEU A 41 -1.49 4.75 -9.79
CA LEU A 41 -0.89 6.04 -9.43
C LEU A 41 -0.48 6.85 -10.66
N ARG A 42 -0.76 8.16 -10.61
CA ARG A 42 -0.28 9.12 -11.60
C ARG A 42 0.95 9.86 -11.07
N GLY A 43 2.08 9.71 -11.75
CA GLY A 43 3.29 10.49 -11.56
C GLY A 43 3.48 11.53 -12.67
N GLU A 44 4.48 12.40 -12.51
CA GLU A 44 4.78 13.46 -13.50
C GLU A 44 5.19 12.91 -14.87
N ARG A 45 5.79 11.72 -14.91
CA ARG A 45 6.30 11.06 -16.13
C ARG A 45 5.67 9.70 -16.42
N PHE A 46 4.73 9.27 -15.59
CA PHE A 46 4.23 7.90 -15.59
C PHE A 46 2.75 7.89 -15.23
N ASN A 47 1.91 7.31 -16.08
CA ASN A 47 0.49 7.12 -15.81
C ASN A 47 0.22 5.62 -15.63
N ALA A 48 0.08 5.17 -14.38
CA ALA A 48 -0.17 3.76 -14.12
C ALA A 48 -1.54 3.28 -14.67
N ALA A 49 -2.44 4.20 -15.04
CA ALA A 49 -3.69 3.85 -15.72
C ALA A 49 -3.46 3.06 -17.01
N ASP A 50 -2.34 3.31 -17.71
CA ASP A 50 -1.97 2.59 -18.94
C ASP A 50 -1.69 1.09 -18.68
N PHE A 51 -1.47 0.70 -17.43
CA PHE A 51 -1.15 -0.68 -17.01
C PHE A 51 -2.32 -1.39 -16.32
N VAL A 52 -3.49 -0.75 -16.23
CA VAL A 52 -4.68 -1.33 -15.59
C VAL A 52 -5.11 -2.63 -16.29
N ALA A 53 -5.08 -2.68 -17.63
CA ALA A 53 -5.36 -3.90 -18.38
C ALA A 53 -4.36 -5.03 -18.04
N GLN A 54 -3.07 -4.69 -17.90
CA GLN A 54 -2.05 -5.66 -17.51
C GLN A 54 -2.25 -6.18 -16.08
N ALA A 55 -2.69 -5.32 -15.16
CA ALA A 55 -3.02 -5.74 -13.79
C ALA A 55 -4.19 -6.74 -13.80
N ALA A 56 -5.23 -6.47 -14.61
CA ALA A 56 -6.36 -7.37 -14.80
C ALA A 56 -5.92 -8.72 -15.38
N GLU A 57 -5.09 -8.72 -16.42
CA GLU A 57 -4.53 -9.95 -17.03
C GLU A 57 -3.72 -10.79 -16.04
N LYS A 58 -3.05 -10.14 -15.08
CA LYS A 58 -2.30 -10.81 -14.00
C LYS A 58 -3.17 -11.28 -12.83
N GLY A 59 -4.49 -11.11 -12.92
CA GLY A 59 -5.44 -11.60 -11.94
C GLY A 59 -5.63 -10.69 -10.72
N ALA A 60 -5.44 -9.37 -10.87
CA ALA A 60 -5.80 -8.42 -9.80
C ALA A 60 -7.26 -8.62 -9.36
N ALA A 61 -7.51 -8.59 -8.04
CA ALA A 61 -8.87 -8.68 -7.49
C ALA A 61 -9.71 -7.44 -7.82
N GLY A 62 -9.04 -6.30 -8.02
CA GLY A 62 -9.65 -5.06 -8.46
C GLY A 62 -8.59 -3.98 -8.67
N VAL A 63 -9.03 -2.83 -9.18
CA VAL A 63 -8.15 -1.68 -9.45
C VAL A 63 -8.69 -0.40 -8.80
N VAL A 64 -7.80 0.50 -8.39
CA VAL A 64 -8.15 1.83 -7.89
C VAL A 64 -7.66 2.86 -8.91
N VAL A 65 -8.59 3.63 -9.48
CA VAL A 65 -8.37 4.50 -10.64
C VAL A 65 -8.99 5.88 -10.40
N ASP A 66 -8.43 6.92 -11.04
CA ASP A 66 -8.96 8.28 -10.99
C ASP A 66 -10.02 8.57 -12.08
N ALA A 67 -10.09 7.71 -13.10
CA ALA A 67 -11.09 7.74 -14.16
C ALA A 67 -11.53 6.30 -14.52
N PRO A 68 -12.78 6.09 -14.98
CA PRO A 68 -13.26 4.77 -15.35
C PRO A 68 -12.44 4.17 -16.50
N VAL A 69 -12.18 2.86 -16.43
CA VAL A 69 -11.49 2.10 -17.48
C VAL A 69 -12.38 0.93 -17.92
N ASP A 70 -12.44 0.64 -19.22
CA ASP A 70 -13.22 -0.49 -19.76
C ASP A 70 -12.41 -1.79 -19.64
N ILE A 71 -12.56 -2.48 -18.50
CA ILE A 71 -11.85 -3.72 -18.15
C ILE A 71 -12.76 -4.69 -17.41
N PRO A 72 -12.56 -6.02 -17.55
CA PRO A 72 -13.42 -7.03 -16.94
C PRO A 72 -13.06 -7.34 -15.48
N VAL A 73 -12.58 -6.35 -14.71
CA VAL A 73 -12.32 -6.51 -13.27
C VAL A 73 -12.94 -5.35 -12.49
N PRO A 74 -13.31 -5.56 -11.21
CA PRO A 74 -13.88 -4.51 -10.38
C PRO A 74 -12.95 -3.29 -10.27
N GLN A 75 -13.53 -2.10 -10.25
CA GLN A 75 -12.78 -0.86 -10.09
C GLN A 75 -13.37 0.04 -9.00
N ILE A 76 -12.50 0.67 -8.21
CA ILE A 76 -12.84 1.71 -7.25
C ILE A 76 -12.40 3.03 -7.84
N GLN A 77 -13.38 3.85 -8.25
CA GLN A 77 -13.11 5.18 -8.78
C GLN A 77 -12.95 6.17 -7.63
N VAL A 78 -11.83 6.90 -7.62
CA VAL A 78 -11.53 7.94 -6.62
C VAL A 78 -11.18 9.26 -7.31
N ALA A 79 -11.18 10.36 -6.57
CA ALA A 79 -10.75 11.65 -7.12
C ALA A 79 -9.23 11.71 -7.36
N ASP A 80 -8.44 11.07 -6.50
CA ASP A 80 -6.98 11.04 -6.59
C ASP A 80 -6.46 9.71 -5.98
N THR A 81 -5.78 8.90 -6.78
CA THR A 81 -5.28 7.57 -6.37
C THR A 81 -4.14 7.63 -5.37
N ARG A 82 -3.34 8.71 -5.37
CA ARG A 82 -2.26 8.93 -4.40
C ARG A 82 -2.82 9.29 -3.03
N ILE A 83 -3.83 10.14 -2.98
CA ILE A 83 -4.53 10.47 -1.73
C ILE A 83 -5.29 9.24 -1.21
N ALA A 84 -5.96 8.49 -2.08
CA ALA A 84 -6.62 7.24 -1.72
C ALA A 84 -5.65 6.23 -1.09
N LEU A 85 -4.43 6.08 -1.64
CA LEU A 85 -3.41 5.19 -1.08
C LEU A 85 -2.98 5.64 0.33
N ALA A 86 -2.78 6.95 0.53
CA ALA A 86 -2.43 7.50 1.83
C ALA A 86 -3.56 7.35 2.86
N ASP A 87 -4.81 7.58 2.45
CA ASP A 87 -6.00 7.39 3.29
C ASP A 87 -6.16 5.93 3.70
N PHE A 88 -5.96 5.00 2.76
CA PHE A 88 -6.00 3.58 3.08
C PHE A 88 -4.89 3.18 4.06
N ALA A 89 -3.65 3.61 3.83
CA ALA A 89 -2.54 3.33 4.73
C ALA A 89 -2.74 3.92 6.14
N ARG A 90 -3.35 5.10 6.23
CA ARG A 90 -3.72 5.73 7.51
C ARG A 90 -4.77 4.91 8.26
N ALA A 91 -5.83 4.48 7.57
CA ALA A 91 -6.87 3.63 8.16
C ALA A 91 -6.32 2.26 8.58
N TRP A 92 -5.43 1.67 7.77
CA TRP A 92 -4.75 0.41 8.07
C TRP A 92 -3.85 0.54 9.30
N ARG A 93 -3.03 1.59 9.36
CA ARG A 93 -2.18 1.88 10.54
C ARG A 93 -3.02 2.10 11.79
N ALA A 94 -4.17 2.77 11.71
CA ALA A 94 -5.03 3.05 12.86
C ALA A 94 -5.59 1.78 13.53
N GLN A 95 -5.68 0.67 12.79
CA GLN A 95 -6.12 -0.63 13.31
C GLN A 95 -4.99 -1.42 14.00
N SER A 96 -3.73 -0.96 13.90
CA SER A 96 -2.57 -1.65 14.44
C SER A 96 -2.11 -1.09 15.79
N ASP A 97 -1.88 -2.00 16.75
CA ASP A 97 -1.29 -1.69 18.06
C ASP A 97 0.24 -1.56 18.03
N SER A 98 0.87 -1.83 16.87
CA SER A 98 2.31 -1.76 16.70
C SER A 98 2.86 -0.37 17.04
N LYS A 99 3.99 -0.32 17.76
CA LYS A 99 4.69 0.94 18.03
C LYS A 99 5.28 1.47 16.73
N LEU A 100 5.17 2.76 16.47
CA LEU A 100 5.70 3.39 15.25
C LEU A 100 6.85 4.32 15.60
N ILE A 101 8.00 4.12 14.96
CA ILE A 101 9.19 4.97 15.07
C ILE A 101 9.40 5.62 13.70
N GLY A 102 9.27 6.94 13.61
CA GLY A 102 9.52 7.70 12.38
C GLY A 102 10.89 8.38 12.40
N ILE A 103 11.67 8.21 11.34
CA ILE A 103 13.02 8.75 11.21
C ILE A 103 13.08 9.74 10.04
N THR A 104 13.43 10.98 10.34
CA THR A 104 13.57 12.06 9.36
C THR A 104 14.89 12.82 9.53
N GLY A 105 15.17 13.76 8.63
CA GLY A 105 16.39 14.57 8.60
C GLY A 105 17.03 14.64 7.21
N SER A 106 18.01 15.52 7.01
CA SER A 106 18.65 15.66 5.69
C SER A 106 19.57 14.48 5.37
N ASN A 107 20.38 14.04 6.35
CA ASN A 107 21.39 13.00 6.19
C ASN A 107 21.22 11.89 7.23
N GLY A 108 21.73 10.69 6.92
CA GLY A 108 21.81 9.57 7.87
C GLY A 108 20.50 8.80 8.15
N LYS A 109 19.34 9.26 7.62
CA LYS A 109 18.02 8.62 7.81
C LYS A 109 18.05 7.10 7.61
N THR A 110 18.56 6.66 6.46
CA THR A 110 18.60 5.24 6.10
C THR A 110 19.47 4.45 7.08
N THR A 111 20.66 4.96 7.41
CA THR A 111 21.56 4.31 8.38
C THR A 111 20.92 4.21 9.75
N VAL A 112 20.32 5.29 10.26
CA VAL A 112 19.64 5.28 11.56
C VAL A 112 18.46 4.31 11.54
N LYS A 113 17.65 4.30 10.47
CA LYS A 113 16.54 3.35 10.30
C LYS A 113 17.00 1.90 10.33
N GLU A 114 18.05 1.55 9.60
CA GLU A 114 18.59 0.18 9.60
C GLU A 114 19.14 -0.22 10.97
N LEU A 115 19.88 0.66 11.65
CA LEU A 115 20.40 0.40 12.99
C LEU A 115 19.28 0.26 14.02
N THR A 116 18.28 1.14 13.99
CA THR A 116 17.10 1.06 14.87
C THR A 116 16.32 -0.22 14.61
N ALA A 117 16.10 -0.60 13.34
CA ALA A 117 15.44 -1.85 12.99
C ALA A 117 16.23 -3.06 13.47
N ALA A 118 17.57 -3.08 13.33
CA ALA A 118 18.42 -4.14 13.84
C ALA A 118 18.32 -4.31 15.37
N ILE A 119 18.35 -3.21 16.12
CA ILE A 119 18.15 -3.23 17.58
C ILE A 119 16.76 -3.78 17.92
N CYS A 120 15.72 -3.34 17.22
CA CYS A 120 14.36 -3.83 17.42
C CYS A 120 14.24 -5.33 17.13
N ARG A 121 14.88 -5.83 16.06
CA ARG A 121 14.85 -7.25 15.68
C ARG A 121 15.50 -8.12 16.76
N VAL A 122 16.61 -7.66 17.36
CA VAL A 122 17.23 -8.33 18.51
C VAL A 122 16.29 -8.35 19.71
N ALA A 123 15.54 -7.27 19.95
CA ALA A 123 14.66 -7.15 21.11
C ALA A 123 13.33 -7.92 20.97
N PHE A 124 12.75 -7.95 19.77
CA PHE A 124 11.39 -8.44 19.54
C PHE A 124 11.32 -9.69 18.64
N GLY A 125 12.39 -10.01 17.90
CA GLY A 125 12.42 -11.06 16.88
C GLY A 125 12.20 -10.50 15.47
N GLU A 126 12.77 -11.17 14.47
CA GLU A 126 12.77 -10.73 13.06
C GLU A 126 11.36 -10.50 12.52
N ASP A 127 10.48 -11.49 12.69
CA ASP A 127 9.10 -11.47 12.17
C ASP A 127 8.17 -10.51 12.91
N ARG A 128 8.65 -9.82 13.96
CA ARG A 128 7.88 -8.85 14.76
C ARG A 128 8.27 -7.40 14.49
N VAL A 129 9.17 -7.17 13.54
CA VAL A 129 9.64 -5.83 13.18
C VAL A 129 9.36 -5.55 11.70
N LEU A 130 8.56 -4.54 11.44
CA LEU A 130 8.44 -3.95 10.11
C LEU A 130 9.45 -2.80 9.98
N ALA A 131 10.11 -2.69 8.83
CA ALA A 131 10.94 -1.53 8.51
C ALA A 131 10.76 -1.12 7.05
N THR A 132 10.83 0.19 6.76
CA THR A 132 10.82 0.69 5.38
C THR A 132 11.90 0.00 4.57
N GLN A 133 11.54 -0.63 3.45
CA GLN A 133 12.50 -1.30 2.58
C GLN A 133 13.22 -0.28 1.68
N GLY A 134 14.55 -0.38 1.60
CA GLY A 134 15.37 0.53 0.79
C GLY A 134 15.12 2.01 1.12
N ASN A 135 14.69 2.78 0.12
CA ASN A 135 14.44 4.22 0.17
C ASN A 135 12.97 4.60 -0.07
N LEU A 136 12.03 3.71 0.25
CA LEU A 136 10.58 3.95 0.11
C LEU A 136 10.05 4.95 1.17
N ASN A 137 10.59 6.18 1.17
CA ASN A 137 10.38 7.21 2.20
C ASN A 137 9.68 8.47 1.67
N ASN A 138 9.09 8.38 0.48
CA ASN A 138 8.20 9.41 -0.05
C ASN A 138 6.73 9.08 0.28
N ASP A 139 5.82 9.89 -0.23
CA ASP A 139 4.39 9.77 0.00
C ASP A 139 3.68 8.64 -0.78
N ILE A 140 4.44 7.79 -1.49
CA ILE A 140 3.96 6.50 -2.02
C ILE A 140 4.57 5.35 -1.21
N GLY A 141 5.88 5.40 -0.99
CA GLY A 141 6.64 4.35 -0.30
C GLY A 141 6.26 4.20 1.17
N LEU A 142 5.98 5.29 1.87
CA LEU A 142 5.54 5.23 3.27
C LEU A 142 4.16 4.54 3.39
N PRO A 143 3.12 4.95 2.64
CA PRO A 143 1.86 4.21 2.59
C PRO A 143 2.03 2.72 2.30
N LEU A 144 2.81 2.34 1.28
CA LEU A 144 3.07 0.94 0.94
C LEU A 144 3.78 0.18 2.07
N THR A 145 4.69 0.84 2.79
CA THR A 145 5.32 0.26 3.98
C THR A 145 4.26 0.00 5.05
N LEU A 146 3.41 0.97 5.37
CA LEU A 146 2.38 0.83 6.41
C LEU A 146 1.32 -0.23 6.06
N LEU A 147 0.98 -0.41 4.79
CA LEU A 147 0.07 -1.48 4.32
C LEU A 147 0.64 -2.89 4.50
N ASN A 148 1.95 -3.01 4.76
CA ASN A 148 2.58 -4.26 5.16
C ASN A 148 2.55 -4.52 6.68
N LEU A 149 1.90 -3.67 7.49
CA LEU A 149 1.63 -3.97 8.89
C LEU A 149 0.76 -5.22 9.02
N ARG A 150 1.09 -6.05 10.01
CA ARG A 150 0.43 -7.30 10.38
C ARG A 150 0.30 -7.35 11.90
N ASP A 151 -0.64 -8.14 12.41
CA ASP A 151 -0.99 -8.17 13.84
C ASP A 151 0.16 -8.66 14.75
N ASN A 152 1.08 -9.44 14.20
CA ASN A 152 2.25 -9.95 14.92
C ASN A 152 3.36 -8.90 15.11
N HIS A 153 3.36 -7.81 14.33
CA HIS A 153 4.37 -6.76 14.42
C HIS A 153 4.26 -6.01 15.74
N ALA A 154 5.34 -6.04 16.54
CA ALA A 154 5.45 -5.27 17.77
C ALA A 154 5.86 -3.81 17.51
N VAL A 155 6.69 -3.60 16.48
CA VAL A 155 7.21 -2.28 16.13
C VAL A 155 7.39 -2.13 14.62
N ALA A 156 7.17 -0.91 14.13
CA ALA A 156 7.45 -0.48 12.77
C ALA A 156 8.41 0.71 12.78
N VAL A 157 9.50 0.62 12.00
CA VAL A 157 10.53 1.65 11.86
C VAL A 157 10.46 2.24 10.45
N VAL A 158 9.98 3.48 10.33
CA VAL A 158 9.69 4.13 9.04
C VAL A 158 10.57 5.33 8.74
#